data_AF-A0A965WW78-F1
#
_entry.id   AF-A0A965WW78-F1
#
_cell.length_a   1.000
_cell.length_b   1.000
_cell.length_c   1.000
_cell.angle_alpha   90.00
_cell.angle_beta   90.00
_cell.angle_gamma   90.00
#
_symmetry.space_group_name_H-M   'P 1'
#
loop_
_entity.id
_entity.type
_entity.pdbx_description
1 polymer ?
#
loop_
_entity_poly.entity_id
_entity_poly.type
_entity_poly.pdbx_seq_one_letter_code
_entity_poly.pdbx_strand_id
1 'polypeptide(L)'
;STWQQAGRAGRRKDTSLTILVASSAPIDQYIISHPEYFLAQSPEHALLQPDNLYILLSHIKCAAYELPFAQGERFGNVQDTEQFLTYLTEASILRHVDGKYFWMSEDFPASEISLRSASSENFLIIDISDPSHHRVIGEMDRFTVPMLLHENAIYMHEAKQYQVEKLDFDACKAFIRRVDVDYYTDADMNVSLGLLDILKEKQLACGVSCALGELKISTIVKLFKKMKLDTGESLGFGPVRLPQTDMHTVGMWWGLPPSLAGRYTGDDLQGAMLAIGSLLRIVAPIYLMCSPRDVAVVYQVKAPATDLPTIFLYDCFPGGVGLSEKAYEMQNLLLEHALRVLEGCVCESGCPSCTGPVSQIGINGKRFAREILKELLS
;
A
#
# COMPACT_ATOMS: atom_id res chain seq x y z
N SER A 1 2.85 17.30 -2.89
CA SER A 1 1.48 17.88 -2.96
C SER A 1 1.35 19.30 -2.38
N THR A 2 1.83 19.56 -1.16
CA THR A 2 1.65 20.84 -0.43
C THR A 2 2.07 22.08 -1.22
N TRP A 3 3.21 22.04 -1.90
CA TRP A 3 3.68 23.15 -2.75
C TRP A 3 2.73 23.49 -3.90
N GLN A 4 2.08 22.49 -4.50
CA GLN A 4 1.06 22.72 -5.54
C GLN A 4 -0.20 23.36 -4.95
N GLN A 5 -0.61 22.99 -3.73
CA GLN A 5 -1.73 23.63 -3.05
C GLN A 5 -1.40 25.07 -2.67
N ALA A 6 -0.22 25.32 -2.11
CA ALA A 6 0.28 26.66 -1.78
C ALA A 6 0.34 27.55 -3.03
N GLY A 7 0.77 27.00 -4.17
CA GLY A 7 0.82 27.71 -5.45
C GLY A 7 -0.55 28.16 -6.00
N ARG A 8 -1.67 27.61 -5.48
CA ARG A 8 -3.03 28.09 -5.82
C ARG A 8 -3.35 29.45 -5.20
N ALA A 9 -2.62 29.84 -4.14
CA ALA A 9 -2.78 31.12 -3.47
C ALA A 9 -1.63 32.08 -3.85
N GLY A 10 -1.81 32.81 -4.96
CA GLY A 10 -0.84 33.79 -5.43
C GLY A 10 -1.47 34.80 -6.39
N ARG A 11 -1.11 36.08 -6.25
CA ARG A 11 -1.49 37.16 -7.19
C ARG A 11 -0.22 37.82 -7.71
N ARG A 12 -0.26 38.36 -8.93
CA ARG A 12 0.93 38.94 -9.61
C ARG A 12 1.59 40.10 -8.86
N LYS A 13 0.83 40.88 -8.09
CA LYS A 13 1.31 42.13 -7.45
C LYS A 13 0.91 42.29 -5.98
N ASP A 14 0.03 41.43 -5.46
CA ASP A 14 -0.48 41.54 -4.09
C ASP A 14 0.10 40.44 -3.20
N THR A 15 0.14 40.70 -1.90
CA THR A 15 0.52 39.70 -0.89
C THR A 15 -0.46 38.52 -0.90
N SER A 16 0.08 37.30 -0.91
CA SER A 16 -0.68 36.08 -0.65
C SER A 16 -0.25 35.44 0.67
N LEU A 17 -1.17 34.67 1.25
CA LEU A 17 -0.95 33.94 2.49
C LEU A 17 -1.41 32.49 2.28
N THR A 18 -0.56 31.55 2.67
CA THR A 18 -0.88 30.12 2.73
C THR A 18 -0.72 29.67 4.17
N ILE A 19 -1.77 29.08 4.75
CA ILE A 19 -1.78 28.59 6.13
C ILE A 19 -1.87 27.07 6.08
N LEU A 20 -0.85 26.39 6.61
CA LEU A 20 -0.88 24.94 6.82
C LEU A 20 -1.44 24.65 8.22
N VAL A 21 -2.59 24.00 8.29
CA VAL A 21 -3.22 23.57 9.55
C VAL A 21 -3.02 22.06 9.69
N ALA A 22 -2.15 21.65 10.61
CA ALA A 22 -1.88 20.24 10.88
C ALA A 22 -3.00 19.57 11.69
N SER A 23 -3.17 18.27 11.46
CA SER A 23 -3.95 17.40 12.32
C SER A 23 -3.10 16.81 13.44
N SER A 24 -3.72 15.99 14.31
CA SER A 24 -3.02 15.17 15.29
C SER A 24 -2.30 13.96 14.69
N ALA A 25 -2.34 13.77 13.37
CA ALA A 25 -1.66 12.67 12.71
C ALA A 25 -0.15 12.72 12.96
N PRO A 26 0.52 11.57 13.16
CA PRO A 26 1.95 11.54 13.48
C PRO A 26 2.85 12.24 12.45
N ILE A 27 2.54 12.07 11.16
CA ILE A 27 3.28 12.72 10.07
C ILE A 27 3.15 14.24 10.13
N ASP A 28 1.94 14.76 10.37
CA ASP A 28 1.69 16.20 10.47
C ASP A 28 2.44 16.81 11.66
N GLN A 29 2.43 16.12 12.80
CA GLN A 29 3.17 16.53 14.00
C GLN A 29 4.68 16.52 13.75
N TYR A 30 5.19 15.54 13.00
CA TYR A 30 6.59 15.49 12.62
C TYR A 30 6.98 16.67 11.72
N ILE A 31 6.16 16.96 10.70
CA ILE A 31 6.39 18.07 9.76
C ILE A 31 6.41 19.42 10.49
N ILE A 32 5.48 19.65 11.42
CA ILE A 32 5.42 20.92 12.18
C ILE A 32 6.58 21.06 13.18
N SER A 33 7.00 19.97 13.80
CA SER A 33 8.12 20.00 14.75
C SER A 33 9.48 20.14 14.09
N HIS A 34 9.58 19.82 12.79
CA HIS A 34 10.82 19.89 11.99
C HIS A 34 10.55 20.65 10.68
N PRO A 35 10.20 21.95 10.73
CA PRO A 35 9.84 22.71 9.53
C PRO A 35 10.99 22.82 8.53
N GLU A 36 12.24 22.80 9.00
CA GLU A 36 13.44 22.79 8.16
C GLU A 36 13.48 21.56 7.23
N TYR A 37 12.98 20.41 7.69
CA TYR A 37 12.87 19.22 6.86
C TYR A 37 11.89 19.50 5.71
N PHE A 38 10.69 19.98 6.01
CA PHE A 38 9.66 20.23 5.00
C PHE A 38 10.05 21.33 3.99
N LEU A 39 10.72 22.39 4.45
CA LEU A 39 11.10 23.52 3.60
C LEU A 39 12.37 23.28 2.77
N ALA A 40 13.32 22.47 3.26
CA ALA A 40 14.58 22.21 2.57
C ALA A 40 14.53 21.00 1.62
N GLN A 41 13.57 20.09 1.81
CA GLN A 41 13.46 18.89 0.98
C GLN A 41 12.95 19.23 -0.42
N SER A 42 13.55 18.57 -1.41
CA SER A 42 13.03 18.57 -2.78
C SER A 42 11.68 17.84 -2.83
N PRO A 43 10.75 18.22 -3.73
CA PRO A 43 9.51 17.47 -3.97
C PRO A 43 9.74 16.00 -4.31
N GLU A 44 8.62 15.27 -4.31
CA GLU A 44 8.57 13.82 -4.46
C GLU A 44 9.32 13.30 -5.71
N HIS A 45 9.99 12.15 -5.60
CA HIS A 45 10.57 11.48 -6.78
C HIS A 45 9.45 10.78 -7.56
N ALA A 46 9.38 11.02 -8.87
CA ALA A 46 8.55 10.22 -9.77
C ALA A 46 9.24 8.87 -10.00
N LEU A 47 8.90 7.87 -9.18
CA LEU A 47 9.34 6.50 -9.39
C LEU A 47 8.47 5.87 -10.49
N LEU A 48 9.13 5.16 -11.39
CA LEU A 48 8.49 4.41 -12.47
C LEU A 48 9.03 2.99 -12.38
N GLN A 49 8.11 2.02 -12.39
CA GLN A 49 8.45 0.62 -12.52
C GLN A 49 7.90 0.08 -13.84
N PRO A 50 8.58 0.34 -14.98
CA PRO A 50 8.11 -0.08 -16.30
C PRO A 50 8.05 -1.60 -16.45
N ASP A 51 8.84 -2.32 -15.64
CA ASP A 51 8.91 -3.78 -15.62
C ASP A 51 7.87 -4.39 -14.65
N ASN A 52 6.91 -3.60 -14.13
CA ASN A 52 5.78 -4.15 -13.37
C ASN A 52 5.05 -5.18 -14.25
N LEU A 53 5.00 -6.42 -13.76
CA LEU A 53 4.48 -7.57 -14.50
C LEU A 53 3.05 -7.36 -15.05
N TYR A 54 2.17 -6.72 -14.28
CA TYR A 54 0.78 -6.48 -14.68
C TYR A 54 0.71 -5.47 -15.83
N ILE A 55 1.48 -4.38 -15.74
CA ILE A 55 1.55 -3.33 -16.75
C ILE A 55 2.21 -3.87 -18.01
N LEU A 56 3.34 -4.54 -17.84
CA LEU A 56 4.15 -5.03 -18.94
C LEU A 56 3.40 -6.09 -19.77
N LEU A 57 2.79 -7.09 -19.12
CA LEU A 57 2.01 -8.12 -19.81
C LEU A 57 0.83 -7.50 -20.58
N SER A 58 0.16 -6.51 -19.97
CA SER A 58 -0.95 -5.78 -20.60
C SER A 58 -0.49 -5.04 -21.87
N HIS A 59 0.65 -4.36 -21.80
CA HIS A 59 1.20 -3.66 -22.96
C HIS A 59 1.77 -4.60 -24.03
N ILE A 60 2.35 -5.75 -23.66
CA ILE A 60 2.78 -6.77 -24.62
C ILE A 60 1.57 -7.34 -25.38
N LYS A 61 0.44 -7.59 -24.70
CA LYS A 61 -0.81 -8.00 -25.38
C LYS A 61 -1.28 -6.96 -26.39
N CYS A 62 -1.33 -5.68 -26.01
CA CYS A 62 -1.68 -4.59 -26.94
C CYS A 62 -0.71 -4.51 -28.12
N ALA A 63 0.59 -4.57 -27.87
CA ALA A 63 1.60 -4.51 -28.91
C ALA A 63 1.46 -5.68 -29.90
N ALA A 64 1.20 -6.90 -29.41
CA ALA A 64 1.03 -8.08 -30.25
C ALA A 64 -0.28 -8.05 -31.05
N TYR A 65 -1.33 -7.39 -30.53
CA TYR A 65 -2.56 -7.09 -31.24
C TYR A 65 -2.33 -6.08 -32.38
N GLU A 66 -1.59 -5.01 -32.10
CA GLU A 66 -1.29 -3.95 -33.08
C GLU A 66 -0.39 -4.47 -34.21
N LEU A 67 0.71 -5.15 -33.86
CA LEU A 67 1.69 -5.69 -34.79
C LEU A 67 2.27 -7.04 -34.30
N PRO A 68 2.34 -8.07 -35.15
CA PRO A 68 2.94 -9.34 -34.77
C PRO A 68 4.42 -9.21 -34.41
N PHE A 69 4.80 -9.71 -33.24
CA PHE A 69 6.21 -9.78 -32.81
C PHE A 69 6.98 -10.79 -33.66
N ALA A 70 8.19 -10.44 -34.09
CA ALA A 70 9.13 -11.41 -34.64
C ALA A 70 9.81 -12.21 -33.53
N GLN A 71 10.21 -13.44 -33.83
CA GLN A 71 10.97 -14.27 -32.90
C GLN A 71 12.32 -13.61 -32.56
N GLY A 72 12.63 -13.49 -31.26
CA GLY A 72 13.81 -12.79 -30.76
C GLY A 72 13.70 -11.27 -30.74
N GLU A 73 12.58 -10.69 -31.19
CA GLU A 73 12.30 -9.27 -31.04
C GLU A 73 12.06 -8.92 -29.56
N ARG A 74 12.58 -7.77 -29.13
CA ARG A 74 12.46 -7.31 -27.75
C ARG A 74 11.42 -6.20 -27.64
N PHE A 75 10.62 -6.25 -26.59
CA PHE A 75 9.74 -5.15 -26.22
C PHE A 75 10.49 -4.16 -25.32
N GLY A 76 11.00 -3.08 -25.91
CA GLY A 76 11.83 -2.12 -25.19
C GLY A 76 13.11 -2.75 -24.63
N ASN A 77 13.34 -2.60 -23.31
CA ASN A 77 14.51 -3.15 -22.61
C ASN A 77 14.25 -4.52 -21.96
N VAL A 78 13.06 -5.10 -22.16
CA VAL A 78 12.67 -6.35 -21.51
C VAL A 78 13.43 -7.53 -22.11
N GLN A 79 14.34 -8.10 -21.31
CA GLN A 79 15.16 -9.23 -21.75
C GLN A 79 14.32 -10.49 -21.96
N ASP A 80 13.31 -10.70 -21.10
CA ASP A 80 12.47 -11.90 -21.08
C ASP A 80 11.22 -11.81 -21.96
N THR A 81 11.24 -10.95 -23.01
CA THR A 81 10.10 -10.77 -23.94
C THR A 81 9.61 -12.13 -24.49
N GLU A 82 10.53 -13.04 -24.81
CA GLU A 82 10.21 -14.36 -25.34
C GLU A 82 9.43 -15.25 -24.35
N GLN A 83 9.69 -15.12 -23.04
CA GLN A 83 8.93 -15.86 -22.02
C GLN A 83 7.48 -15.39 -21.98
N PHE A 84 7.25 -14.07 -22.07
CA PHE A 84 5.90 -13.51 -22.17
C PHE A 84 5.15 -13.99 -23.41
N LEU A 85 5.81 -13.97 -24.57
CA LEU A 85 5.21 -14.43 -25.82
C LEU A 85 4.90 -15.93 -25.78
N THR A 86 5.76 -16.72 -25.15
CA THR A 86 5.55 -18.16 -24.93
C THR A 86 4.34 -18.39 -24.02
N TYR A 87 4.29 -17.72 -22.86
CA TYR A 87 3.16 -17.78 -21.95
C TYR A 87 1.83 -17.40 -22.62
N LEU A 88 1.82 -16.31 -23.41
CA LEU A 88 0.62 -15.89 -24.14
C LEU A 88 0.22 -16.87 -25.24
N THR A 89 1.17 -17.59 -25.82
CA THR A 89 0.91 -18.66 -26.79
C THR A 89 0.30 -19.89 -26.10
N GLU A 90 0.83 -20.28 -24.94
CA GLU A 90 0.28 -21.35 -24.10
C GLU A 90 -1.14 -21.02 -23.61
N ALA A 91 -1.39 -19.76 -23.27
CA ALA A 91 -2.71 -19.24 -22.91
C ALA A 91 -3.67 -19.11 -24.11
N SER A 92 -3.28 -19.53 -25.32
CA SER A 92 -4.06 -19.43 -26.57
C SER A 92 -4.48 -18.00 -26.95
N ILE A 93 -3.75 -16.98 -26.46
CA ILE A 93 -3.95 -15.58 -26.82
C ILE A 93 -3.17 -15.25 -28.10
N LEU A 94 -1.95 -15.78 -28.21
CA LEU A 94 -1.10 -15.65 -29.39
C LEU A 94 -0.96 -16.98 -30.14
N ARG A 95 -0.64 -16.88 -31.42
CA ARG A 95 -0.25 -17.99 -32.28
C ARG A 95 1.15 -17.77 -32.83
N HIS A 96 2.05 -18.71 -32.61
CA HIS A 96 3.35 -18.69 -33.25
C HIS A 96 3.29 -19.36 -34.64
N VAL A 97 3.55 -18.60 -35.72
CA VAL A 97 3.56 -19.07 -37.11
C VAL A 97 4.69 -18.36 -37.86
N ASP A 98 5.49 -19.10 -38.64
CA ASP A 98 6.56 -18.57 -39.49
C ASP A 98 7.52 -17.60 -38.77
N GLY A 99 7.88 -17.91 -37.52
CA GLY A 99 8.79 -17.10 -36.71
C GLY A 99 8.19 -15.78 -36.23
N LYS A 100 6.86 -15.66 -36.20
CA LYS A 100 6.13 -14.51 -35.68
C LYS A 100 4.99 -14.92 -34.76
N TYR A 101 4.67 -14.05 -33.80
CA TYR A 101 3.58 -14.23 -32.86
C TYR A 101 2.42 -13.33 -33.27
N PHE A 102 1.31 -13.95 -33.70
CA PHE A 102 0.10 -13.26 -34.14
C PHE A 102 -0.96 -13.30 -33.05
N TRP A 103 -1.74 -12.22 -32.90
CA TRP A 103 -2.92 -12.22 -32.05
C TRP A 103 -3.99 -13.19 -32.58
N MET A 104 -4.52 -14.05 -31.70
CA MET A 104 -5.56 -15.03 -32.03
C MET A 104 -6.91 -14.72 -31.39
N SER A 105 -6.94 -13.96 -30.27
CA SER A 105 -8.21 -13.69 -29.57
C SER A 105 -9.11 -12.73 -30.37
N GLU A 106 -10.42 -12.86 -30.20
CA GLU A 106 -11.40 -11.88 -30.71
C GLU A 106 -11.46 -10.63 -29.82
N ASP A 107 -10.90 -10.71 -28.61
CA ASP A 107 -10.92 -9.62 -27.64
C ASP A 107 -9.99 -8.48 -28.05
N PHE A 108 -10.43 -7.24 -27.80
CA PHE A 108 -9.62 -6.05 -27.98
C PHE A 108 -8.88 -5.74 -26.67
N PRO A 109 -7.56 -6.01 -26.57
CA PRO A 109 -6.86 -5.95 -25.29
C PRO A 109 -6.89 -4.55 -24.66
N ALA A 110 -6.82 -3.49 -25.49
CA ALA A 110 -6.80 -2.12 -24.99
C ALA A 110 -8.11 -1.68 -24.34
N SER A 111 -9.26 -2.36 -24.55
CA SER A 111 -10.49 -2.02 -23.84
C SER A 111 -10.52 -2.48 -22.38
N GLU A 112 -9.69 -3.44 -22.01
CA GLU A 112 -9.64 -3.98 -20.64
C GLU A 112 -8.55 -3.31 -19.79
N ILE A 113 -7.71 -2.47 -20.41
CA ILE A 113 -6.54 -1.88 -19.77
C ILE A 113 -6.81 -0.42 -19.46
N SER A 114 -6.79 -0.09 -18.18
CA SER A 114 -6.79 1.29 -17.71
C SER A 114 -5.35 1.75 -17.52
N LEU A 115 -4.96 2.84 -18.19
CA LEU A 115 -3.63 3.46 -18.00
C LEU A 115 -3.44 4.07 -16.60
N ARG A 116 -4.52 4.12 -15.79
CA ARG A 116 -4.52 4.75 -14.46
C ARG A 116 -4.59 3.73 -13.33
N SER A 117 -4.85 2.45 -13.62
CA SER A 117 -4.90 1.38 -12.61
C SER A 117 -4.07 0.20 -13.07
N ALA A 118 -3.27 -0.36 -12.17
CA ALA A 118 -2.48 -1.56 -12.46
C ALA A 118 -3.36 -2.82 -12.68
N SER A 119 -4.60 -2.83 -12.19
CA SER A 119 -5.58 -3.89 -12.45
C SER A 119 -6.61 -3.50 -13.51
N SER A 120 -7.04 -4.50 -14.30
CA SER A 120 -8.08 -4.40 -15.32
C SER A 120 -9.51 -4.38 -14.75
N GLU A 121 -9.72 -4.88 -13.53
CA GLU A 121 -11.06 -5.00 -12.93
C GLU A 121 -11.33 -3.87 -11.92
N ASN A 122 -12.09 -2.85 -12.35
CA ASN A 122 -12.66 -1.85 -11.46
C ASN A 122 -14.14 -2.14 -11.18
N PHE A 123 -14.57 -1.84 -9.96
CA PHE A 123 -15.97 -1.90 -9.57
C PHE A 123 -16.68 -0.59 -9.91
N LEU A 124 -17.77 -0.69 -10.66
CA LEU A 124 -18.64 0.44 -10.94
C LEU A 124 -19.54 0.73 -9.72
N ILE A 125 -19.56 1.97 -9.27
CA ILE A 125 -20.39 2.43 -8.15
C ILE A 125 -21.66 3.06 -8.72
N ILE A 126 -22.79 2.38 -8.54
CA ILE A 126 -24.08 2.71 -9.15
C ILE A 126 -25.04 3.22 -8.07
N ASP A 127 -25.41 4.48 -8.16
CA ASP A 127 -26.44 5.11 -7.32
C ASP A 127 -27.83 4.70 -7.83
N ILE A 128 -28.53 3.95 -6.98
CA ILE A 128 -29.90 3.45 -7.19
C ILE A 128 -30.93 4.16 -6.30
N SER A 129 -30.60 5.35 -5.80
CA SER A 129 -31.52 6.13 -4.95
C SER A 129 -32.81 6.52 -5.66
N ASP A 130 -32.73 6.79 -6.97
CA ASP A 130 -33.89 7.00 -7.83
C ASP A 130 -34.11 5.73 -8.69
N PRO A 131 -35.16 4.93 -8.43
CA PRO A 131 -35.45 3.72 -9.18
C PRO A 131 -35.71 3.96 -10.67
N SER A 132 -36.05 5.19 -11.08
CA SER A 132 -36.30 5.54 -12.47
C SER A 132 -35.03 5.96 -13.22
N HIS A 133 -33.96 6.31 -12.49
CA HIS A 133 -32.73 6.84 -13.07
C HIS A 133 -31.50 6.41 -12.28
N HIS A 134 -31.00 5.21 -12.57
CA HIS A 134 -29.73 4.74 -12.03
C HIS A 134 -28.57 5.47 -12.69
N ARG A 135 -27.57 5.87 -11.91
CA ARG A 135 -26.38 6.58 -12.41
C ARG A 135 -25.10 5.99 -11.84
N VAL A 136 -24.07 5.94 -12.66
CA VAL A 136 -22.71 5.62 -12.19
C VAL A 136 -22.12 6.90 -11.59
N ILE A 137 -21.65 6.84 -10.35
CA ILE A 137 -21.05 8.00 -9.66
C ILE A 137 -19.53 7.88 -9.49
N GLY A 138 -18.97 6.70 -9.72
CA GLY A 138 -17.54 6.49 -9.59
C GLY A 138 -17.13 5.04 -9.83
N GLU A 139 -15.84 4.81 -9.66
CA GLU A 139 -15.19 3.51 -9.79
C GLU A 139 -14.26 3.29 -8.59
N MET A 140 -14.00 2.03 -8.25
CA MET A 140 -13.06 1.64 -7.20
C MET A 140 -12.31 0.36 -7.60
N ASP A 141 -11.04 0.25 -7.22
CA ASP A 141 -10.25 -0.93 -7.51
C ASP A 141 -10.74 -2.16 -6.70
N ARG A 142 -10.57 -3.36 -7.29
CA ARG A 142 -10.98 -4.63 -6.70
C ARG A 142 -10.42 -4.91 -5.30
N PHE A 143 -9.23 -4.40 -4.98
CA PHE A 143 -8.56 -4.67 -3.70
C PHE A 143 -9.05 -3.78 -2.56
N THR A 144 -9.54 -2.58 -2.89
CA THR A 144 -10.14 -1.63 -1.93
C THR A 144 -11.62 -1.92 -1.67
N VAL A 145 -12.32 -2.52 -2.64
CA VAL A 145 -13.77 -2.81 -2.56
C VAL A 145 -14.18 -3.56 -1.28
N PRO A 146 -13.51 -4.65 -0.85
CA PRO A 146 -13.89 -5.34 0.37
C PRO A 146 -13.86 -4.44 1.62
N MET A 147 -12.98 -3.43 1.63
CA MET A 147 -12.84 -2.51 2.75
C MET A 147 -13.93 -1.43 2.75
N LEU A 148 -14.20 -0.81 1.60
CA LEU A 148 -15.04 0.40 1.53
C LEU A 148 -16.43 0.19 0.94
N LEU A 149 -16.64 -0.88 0.19
CA LEU A 149 -17.87 -1.14 -0.57
C LEU A 149 -18.52 -2.49 -0.24
N HIS A 150 -18.17 -3.12 0.89
CA HIS A 150 -18.90 -4.30 1.37
C HIS A 150 -20.37 -3.97 1.64
N GLU A 151 -21.24 -4.98 1.64
CA GLU A 151 -22.67 -4.78 1.94
C GLU A 151 -22.86 -4.09 3.30
N ASN A 152 -23.69 -3.04 3.33
CA ASN A 152 -23.91 -2.14 4.45
C ASN A 152 -22.78 -1.15 4.79
N ALA A 153 -21.71 -1.09 3.99
CA ALA A 153 -20.71 -0.04 4.12
C ALA A 153 -21.32 1.35 3.86
N ILE A 154 -20.82 2.36 4.56
CA ILE A 154 -21.10 3.77 4.28
C ILE A 154 -19.99 4.31 3.38
N TYR A 155 -20.32 4.53 2.12
CA TYR A 155 -19.48 5.15 1.11
C TYR A 155 -19.73 6.66 1.07
N MET A 156 -18.65 7.44 1.15
CA MET A 156 -18.70 8.90 1.05
C MET A 156 -18.17 9.35 -0.30
N HIS A 157 -18.97 10.12 -1.04
CA HIS A 157 -18.61 10.65 -2.35
C HIS A 157 -18.99 12.13 -2.43
N GLU A 158 -18.00 13.01 -2.61
CA GLU A 158 -18.19 14.47 -2.64
C GLU A 158 -19.03 15.00 -1.45
N ALA A 159 -18.70 14.56 -0.23
CA ALA A 159 -19.41 14.87 1.01
C ALA A 159 -20.89 14.38 1.08
N LYS A 160 -21.35 13.60 0.10
CA LYS A 160 -22.64 12.90 0.15
C LYS A 160 -22.42 11.49 0.69
N GLN A 161 -23.32 11.04 1.54
CA GLN A 161 -23.27 9.72 2.14
C GLN A 161 -24.17 8.74 1.39
N TYR A 162 -23.66 7.54 1.20
CA TYR A 162 -24.37 6.45 0.56
C TYR A 162 -24.14 5.17 1.36
N GLN A 163 -25.16 4.33 1.49
CA GLN A 163 -25.03 2.98 2.01
C GLN A 163 -25.00 2.01 0.85
N VAL A 164 -24.08 1.05 0.90
CA VAL A 164 -24.05 -0.07 -0.04
C VAL A 164 -25.20 -1.03 0.28
N GLU A 165 -26.13 -1.14 -0.65
CA GLU A 165 -27.30 -2.02 -0.54
C GLU A 165 -26.96 -3.43 -1.02
N LYS A 166 -26.18 -3.53 -2.11
CA LYS A 166 -25.73 -4.81 -2.67
C LYS A 166 -24.36 -4.65 -3.32
N LEU A 167 -23.46 -5.59 -3.06
CA LEU A 167 -22.20 -5.72 -3.79
C LEU A 167 -22.23 -6.97 -4.66
N ASP A 168 -22.27 -6.79 -5.97
CA ASP A 168 -22.14 -7.87 -6.94
C ASP A 168 -20.65 -8.02 -7.30
N PHE A 169 -19.99 -8.97 -6.63
CA PHE A 169 -18.55 -9.16 -6.73
C PHE A 169 -18.11 -9.74 -8.08
N ASP A 170 -18.92 -10.62 -8.67
CA ASP A 170 -18.62 -11.25 -9.95
C ASP A 170 -18.88 -10.28 -11.11
N ALA A 171 -19.95 -9.50 -11.04
CA ALA A 171 -20.28 -8.50 -12.06
C ALA A 171 -19.51 -7.17 -11.90
N CYS A 172 -18.63 -7.04 -10.90
CA CYS A 172 -17.89 -5.83 -10.56
C CYS A 172 -18.79 -4.58 -10.39
N LYS A 173 -19.90 -4.71 -9.65
CA LYS A 173 -20.88 -3.62 -9.45
C LYS A 173 -21.26 -3.46 -7.99
N ALA A 174 -21.14 -2.24 -7.47
CA ALA A 174 -21.63 -1.85 -6.16
C ALA A 174 -22.88 -0.98 -6.31
N PHE A 175 -24.01 -1.45 -5.79
CA PHE A 175 -25.27 -0.71 -5.79
C PHE A 175 -25.42 0.03 -4.46
N ILE A 176 -25.52 1.35 -4.54
CA ILE A 176 -25.54 2.21 -3.37
C ILE A 176 -26.81 3.06 -3.35
N ARG A 177 -27.26 3.41 -2.15
CA ARG A 177 -28.42 4.26 -1.92
C ARG A 177 -28.03 5.41 -1.01
N ARG A 178 -28.50 6.62 -1.33
CA ARG A 178 -28.24 7.82 -0.53
C ARG A 178 -28.86 7.68 0.85
N VAL A 179 -28.07 8.01 1.87
CA VAL A 179 -28.49 8.00 3.27
C VAL A 179 -28.02 9.29 3.95
N ASP A 180 -28.58 9.55 5.12
CA ASP A 180 -28.14 10.61 6.02
C ASP A 180 -28.00 9.99 7.40
N VAL A 181 -26.76 9.66 7.78
CA VAL A 181 -26.42 8.96 9.02
C VAL A 181 -25.30 9.67 9.76
N ASP A 182 -25.27 9.51 11.08
CA ASP A 182 -24.28 10.11 11.98
C ASP A 182 -23.06 9.20 12.23
N TYR A 183 -22.86 8.19 11.40
CA TYR A 183 -21.78 7.21 11.53
C TYR A 183 -21.12 6.87 10.19
N TYR A 184 -19.89 6.38 10.26
CA TYR A 184 -19.17 5.78 9.14
C TYR A 184 -18.83 4.32 9.45
N THR A 185 -18.46 3.55 8.43
CA THR A 185 -18.06 2.16 8.60
C THR A 185 -16.56 1.99 8.46
N ASP A 186 -15.99 1.15 9.30
CA ASP A 186 -14.58 0.78 9.26
C ASP A 186 -14.44 -0.75 9.24
N ALA A 187 -13.75 -1.30 8.24
CA ALA A 187 -13.67 -2.73 8.02
C ALA A 187 -12.45 -3.33 8.74
N ASP A 188 -12.65 -4.47 9.41
CA ASP A 188 -11.58 -5.20 10.08
C ASP A 188 -11.01 -6.27 9.14
N MET A 189 -9.73 -6.08 8.80
CA MET A 189 -9.04 -6.84 7.77
C MET A 189 -8.01 -7.78 8.39
N ASN A 190 -8.14 -9.07 8.09
CA ASN A 190 -7.09 -10.04 8.36
C ASN A 190 -6.19 -10.12 7.14
N VAL A 191 -4.96 -9.63 7.28
CA VAL A 191 -3.94 -9.67 6.22
C VAL A 191 -2.93 -10.77 6.55
N SER A 192 -2.70 -11.66 5.59
CA SER A 192 -1.65 -12.67 5.60
C SER A 192 -0.64 -12.36 4.51
N LEU A 193 0.65 -12.57 4.82
CA LEU A 193 1.75 -12.40 3.89
C LEU A 193 2.35 -13.76 3.55
N GLY A 194 2.49 -14.05 2.26
CA GLY A 194 3.29 -15.16 1.74
C GLY A 194 4.49 -14.63 0.96
N LEU A 195 5.67 -15.20 1.16
CA LEU A 195 6.85 -14.91 0.34
C LEU A 195 6.77 -15.76 -0.94
N LEU A 196 6.95 -15.12 -2.10
CA LEU A 196 7.00 -15.80 -3.40
C LEU A 196 8.43 -16.02 -3.84
N ASP A 197 9.22 -14.94 -3.90
CA ASP A 197 10.63 -14.99 -4.33
C ASP A 197 11.48 -13.93 -3.64
N ILE A 198 12.79 -14.18 -3.53
CA ILE A 198 13.77 -13.24 -2.97
C ILE A 198 14.62 -12.70 -4.12
N LEU A 199 14.45 -11.40 -4.40
CA LEU A 199 15.15 -10.72 -5.49
C LEU A 199 16.54 -10.24 -5.06
N LYS A 200 16.67 -9.71 -3.85
CA LYS A 200 17.94 -9.24 -3.27
C LYS A 200 17.97 -9.53 -1.78
N GLU A 201 19.13 -9.92 -1.27
CA GLU A 201 19.36 -10.10 0.16
C GLU A 201 20.73 -9.55 0.53
N LYS A 202 20.80 -8.89 1.68
CA LYS A 202 22.04 -8.45 2.31
C LYS A 202 21.96 -8.68 3.81
N GLN A 203 23.12 -8.91 4.43
CA GLN A 203 23.22 -9.01 5.87
C GLN A 203 23.82 -7.72 6.44
N LEU A 204 23.15 -7.15 7.43
CA LEU A 204 23.65 -6.03 8.22
C LEU A 204 24.79 -6.51 9.13
N ALA A 205 25.65 -5.58 9.59
CA ALA A 205 26.80 -5.91 10.43
C ALA A 205 26.40 -6.59 11.76
N CYS A 206 25.21 -6.28 12.28
CA CYS A 206 24.62 -6.93 13.45
C CYS A 206 24.03 -8.33 13.19
N GLY A 207 24.12 -8.85 11.97
CA GLY A 207 23.63 -10.18 11.59
C GLY A 207 22.16 -10.22 11.14
N VAL A 208 21.46 -9.09 11.14
CA VAL A 208 20.08 -8.97 10.62
C VAL A 208 20.06 -9.11 9.11
N SER A 209 19.17 -9.97 8.58
CA SER A 209 18.94 -10.07 7.14
C SER A 209 17.98 -8.98 6.70
N CYS A 210 18.37 -8.27 5.63
CA CYS A 210 17.54 -7.29 4.94
C CYS A 210 17.37 -7.78 3.51
N ALA A 211 16.14 -8.10 3.14
CA ALA A 211 15.83 -8.66 1.83
C ALA A 211 14.72 -7.87 1.14
N LEU A 212 14.69 -8.02 -0.18
CA LEU A 212 13.72 -7.47 -1.10
C LEU A 212 13.21 -8.63 -1.94
N GLY A 213 11.91 -8.71 -2.16
CA GLY A 213 11.32 -9.79 -2.91
C GLY A 213 9.85 -9.62 -3.22
N GLU A 214 9.32 -10.62 -3.89
CA GLU A 214 7.92 -10.68 -4.27
C GLU A 214 7.08 -11.28 -3.14
N LEU A 215 5.98 -10.61 -2.82
CA LEU A 215 5.08 -10.96 -1.74
C LEU A 215 3.66 -11.18 -2.29
N LYS A 216 2.99 -12.16 -1.72
CA LYS A 216 1.56 -12.39 -1.86
C LYS A 216 0.84 -11.88 -0.62
N ILE A 217 0.00 -10.86 -0.79
CA ILE A 217 -0.84 -10.26 0.25
C ILE A 217 -2.24 -10.84 0.14
N SER A 218 -2.61 -11.70 1.08
CA SER A 218 -3.94 -12.30 1.16
C SER A 218 -4.77 -11.55 2.20
N THR A 219 -5.86 -10.92 1.78
CA THR A 219 -6.73 -10.12 2.66
C THR A 219 -8.11 -10.75 2.77
N ILE A 220 -8.60 -10.87 4.01
CA ILE A 220 -9.96 -11.31 4.33
C ILE A 220 -10.63 -10.28 5.22
N VAL A 221 -11.76 -9.74 4.76
CA VAL A 221 -12.61 -8.87 5.57
C VAL A 221 -13.71 -9.71 6.21
N LYS A 222 -13.71 -9.81 7.55
CA LYS A 222 -14.67 -10.66 8.28
C LYS A 222 -15.81 -9.87 8.92
N LEU A 223 -15.53 -8.66 9.36
CA LEU A 223 -16.47 -7.79 10.03
C LEU A 223 -16.17 -6.33 9.72
N PHE A 224 -17.15 -5.48 9.95
CA PHE A 224 -16.98 -4.03 9.96
C PHE A 224 -17.58 -3.46 11.24
N LYS A 225 -17.08 -2.31 11.67
CA LYS A 225 -17.55 -1.55 12.83
C LYS A 225 -18.27 -0.29 12.34
N LYS A 226 -19.32 0.12 13.06
CA LYS A 226 -20.01 1.39 12.85
C LYS A 226 -19.45 2.38 13.87
N MET A 227 -18.85 3.45 13.38
CA MET A 227 -18.14 4.44 14.18
C MET A 227 -18.87 5.78 14.07
N LYS A 228 -19.26 6.38 15.18
CA LYS A 228 -19.94 7.68 15.18
C LYS A 228 -19.01 8.76 14.64
N LEU A 229 -19.50 9.64 13.76
CA LEU A 229 -18.68 10.66 13.08
C LEU A 229 -18.04 11.65 14.04
N ASP A 230 -18.79 12.11 15.05
CA ASP A 230 -18.33 13.15 15.97
C ASP A 230 -17.40 12.63 17.07
N THR A 231 -17.75 11.48 17.66
CA THR A 231 -17.08 10.96 18.87
C THR A 231 -16.11 9.83 18.60
N GLY A 232 -16.20 9.17 17.43
CA GLY A 232 -15.43 7.95 17.15
C GLY A 232 -15.85 6.76 18.02
N GLU A 233 -17.01 6.81 18.68
CA GLU A 233 -17.50 5.69 19.47
C GLU A 233 -18.04 4.58 18.58
N SER A 234 -17.77 3.33 18.96
CA SER A 234 -18.29 2.16 18.27
C SER A 234 -19.78 1.95 18.62
N LEU A 235 -20.64 2.10 17.62
CA LEU A 235 -22.09 1.90 17.72
C LEU A 235 -22.49 0.42 17.54
N GLY A 236 -21.58 -0.40 17.02
CA GLY A 236 -21.82 -1.82 16.77
C GLY A 236 -20.94 -2.39 15.67
N PHE A 237 -21.18 -3.64 15.31
CA PHE A 237 -20.46 -4.34 14.24
C PHE A 237 -21.41 -5.17 13.38
N GLY A 238 -20.99 -5.45 12.15
CA GLY A 238 -21.70 -6.33 11.21
C GLY A 238 -20.74 -7.30 10.53
N PRO A 239 -21.20 -8.49 10.11
CA PRO A 239 -20.38 -9.44 9.39
C PRO A 239 -20.17 -8.99 7.94
N VAL A 240 -19.00 -9.33 7.39
CA VAL A 240 -18.70 -9.21 5.95
C VAL A 240 -18.49 -10.61 5.40
N ARG A 241 -19.13 -10.90 4.26
CA ARG A 241 -19.04 -12.21 3.59
C ARG A 241 -18.50 -12.00 2.17
N LEU A 242 -17.20 -11.77 2.08
CA LEU A 242 -16.51 -11.60 0.81
C LEU A 242 -15.42 -12.66 0.66
N PRO A 243 -15.10 -13.05 -0.59
CA PRO A 243 -13.99 -13.97 -0.83
C PRO A 243 -12.67 -13.34 -0.39
N GLN A 244 -11.70 -14.20 -0.11
CA GLN A 244 -10.32 -13.77 0.09
C GLN A 244 -9.80 -13.13 -1.21
N THR A 245 -9.16 -11.98 -1.09
CA THR A 245 -8.49 -11.29 -2.20
C THR A 245 -6.99 -11.41 -2.04
N ASP A 246 -6.31 -11.83 -3.12
CA ASP A 246 -4.87 -12.01 -3.15
C ASP A 246 -4.24 -10.97 -4.10
N MET A 247 -3.29 -10.20 -3.59
CA MET A 247 -2.52 -9.21 -4.35
C MET A 247 -1.05 -9.61 -4.36
N HIS A 248 -0.44 -9.73 -5.55
CA HIS A 248 1.01 -9.87 -5.67
C HIS A 248 1.65 -8.48 -5.74
N THR A 249 2.71 -8.26 -4.98
CA THR A 249 3.41 -6.98 -4.89
C THR A 249 4.88 -7.19 -4.55
N VAL A 250 5.67 -6.14 -4.58
CA VAL A 250 7.06 -6.14 -4.11
C VAL A 250 7.11 -5.60 -2.70
N GLY A 251 7.96 -6.20 -1.86
CA GLY A 251 8.22 -5.73 -0.51
C GLY A 251 9.64 -6.01 -0.06
N MET A 252 10.08 -5.25 0.93
CA MET A 252 11.32 -5.49 1.66
C MET A 252 11.02 -5.91 3.10
N TRP A 253 11.97 -6.60 3.72
CA TRP A 253 11.82 -6.98 5.12
C TRP A 253 13.13 -7.06 5.87
N TRP A 254 13.04 -6.89 7.19
CA TRP A 254 14.12 -7.09 8.15
C TRP A 254 13.82 -8.31 9.01
N GLY A 255 14.62 -9.37 8.88
CA GLY A 255 14.55 -10.59 9.69
C GLY A 255 15.52 -10.52 10.87
N LEU A 256 15.00 -10.47 12.10
CA LEU A 256 15.85 -10.41 13.28
C LEU A 256 16.42 -11.79 13.62
N PRO A 257 17.76 -11.94 13.75
CA PRO A 257 18.37 -13.21 14.04
C PRO A 257 18.06 -13.64 15.48
N PRO A 258 18.08 -14.95 15.79
CA PRO A 258 17.78 -15.44 17.13
C PRO A 258 18.73 -14.90 18.21
N SER A 259 19.98 -14.57 17.84
CA SER A 259 20.98 -13.95 18.73
C SER A 259 20.57 -12.56 19.25
N LEU A 260 19.73 -11.85 18.49
CA LEU A 260 19.19 -10.55 18.83
C LEU A 260 17.83 -10.68 19.50
N ALA A 261 16.94 -11.45 18.88
CA ALA A 261 15.58 -11.68 19.37
C ALA A 261 15.56 -12.32 20.77
N GLY A 262 16.49 -13.25 21.04
CA GLY A 262 16.58 -13.97 22.31
C GLY A 262 17.01 -13.13 23.52
N ARG A 263 17.37 -11.85 23.33
CA ARG A 263 17.72 -10.92 24.42
C ARG A 263 16.50 -10.35 25.14
N TYR A 264 15.33 -10.48 24.53
CA TYR A 264 14.08 -9.89 24.98
C TYR A 264 13.06 -10.99 25.32
N THR A 265 12.10 -10.68 26.21
CA THR A 265 10.93 -11.54 26.38
C THR A 265 10.04 -11.46 25.14
N GLY A 266 9.16 -12.45 24.92
CA GLY A 266 8.29 -12.48 23.73
C GLY A 266 7.41 -11.22 23.61
N ASP A 267 6.80 -10.79 24.71
CA ASP A 267 5.92 -9.61 24.75
C ASP A 267 6.71 -8.31 24.56
N ASP A 268 7.90 -8.20 25.18
CA ASP A 268 8.76 -7.03 25.04
C ASP A 268 9.32 -6.89 23.61
N LEU A 269 9.70 -8.00 22.98
CA LEU A 269 10.14 -8.02 21.58
C LEU A 269 9.00 -7.62 20.65
N GLN A 270 7.81 -8.18 20.85
CA GLN A 270 6.63 -7.81 20.06
C GLN A 270 6.35 -6.31 20.19
N GLY A 271 6.38 -5.77 21.40
CA GLY A 271 6.19 -4.35 21.66
C GLY A 271 7.24 -3.47 20.96
N ALA A 272 8.51 -3.86 21.02
CA ALA A 272 9.61 -3.17 20.37
C ALA A 272 9.47 -3.17 18.84
N MET A 273 9.10 -4.32 18.26
CA MET A 273 8.96 -4.47 16.81
C MET A 273 7.74 -3.74 16.26
N LEU A 274 6.63 -3.72 17.00
CA LEU A 274 5.47 -2.88 16.69
C LEU A 274 5.80 -1.39 16.75
N ALA A 275 6.65 -0.99 17.71
CA ALA A 275 7.15 0.37 17.81
C ALA A 275 8.01 0.77 16.60
N ILE A 276 8.94 -0.10 16.18
CA ILE A 276 9.73 0.12 14.96
C ILE A 276 8.81 0.18 13.72
N GLY A 277 7.84 -0.74 13.61
CA GLY A 277 6.87 -0.72 12.51
C GLY A 277 6.07 0.58 12.45
N SER A 278 5.64 1.11 13.60
CA SER A 278 4.93 2.39 13.69
C SER A 278 5.80 3.56 13.24
N LEU A 279 7.07 3.59 13.64
CA LEU A 279 8.02 4.61 13.18
C LEU A 279 8.25 4.52 11.67
N LEU A 280 8.40 3.32 11.12
CA LEU A 280 8.56 3.12 9.69
C LEU A 280 7.31 3.56 8.90
N ARG A 281 6.10 3.43 9.44
CA ARG A 281 4.87 3.99 8.82
C ARG A 281 4.86 5.52 8.76
N ILE A 282 5.59 6.18 9.66
CA ILE A 282 5.75 7.64 9.66
C ILE A 282 6.85 8.03 8.67
N VAL A 283 8.02 7.37 8.78
CA VAL A 283 9.24 7.74 8.07
C VAL A 283 9.20 7.31 6.61
N ALA A 284 8.74 6.09 6.29
CA ALA A 284 8.78 5.59 4.92
C ALA A 284 8.01 6.48 3.93
N PRO A 285 6.75 6.89 4.17
CA PRO A 285 6.03 7.76 3.24
C PRO A 285 6.70 9.13 3.07
N ILE A 286 7.37 9.62 4.11
CA ILE A 286 8.10 10.90 4.10
C ILE A 286 9.32 10.82 3.18
N TYR A 287 10.13 9.74 3.25
CA TYR A 287 11.33 9.60 2.42
C TYR A 287 11.07 9.05 1.03
N LEU A 288 10.10 8.15 0.91
CA LEU A 288 9.61 7.65 -0.37
C LEU A 288 8.73 8.67 -1.07
N MET A 289 8.32 9.71 -0.33
CA MET A 289 7.58 10.83 -0.87
C MET A 289 6.28 10.35 -1.54
N CYS A 290 5.54 9.53 -0.80
CA CYS A 290 4.29 8.89 -1.23
C CYS A 290 3.17 9.13 -0.22
N SER A 291 1.93 8.78 -0.59
CA SER A 291 0.85 8.78 0.39
C SER A 291 1.12 7.70 1.45
N PRO A 292 0.73 7.89 2.72
CA PRO A 292 0.83 6.84 3.74
C PRO A 292 0.02 5.58 3.43
N ARG A 293 -0.90 5.64 2.46
CA ARG A 293 -1.67 4.49 1.99
C ARG A 293 -0.94 3.68 0.91
N ASP A 294 0.07 4.26 0.28
CA ASP A 294 0.81 3.65 -0.85
C ASP A 294 1.79 2.58 -0.36
N VAL A 295 2.15 2.61 0.92
CA VAL A 295 3.08 1.66 1.55
C VAL A 295 2.49 1.16 2.86
N ALA A 296 2.54 -0.15 3.06
CA ALA A 296 2.13 -0.79 4.30
C ALA A 296 3.35 -1.36 5.02
N VAL A 297 3.37 -1.23 6.35
CA VAL A 297 4.37 -1.85 7.21
C VAL A 297 3.66 -2.82 8.16
N VAL A 298 4.10 -4.06 8.22
CA VAL A 298 3.50 -5.11 9.04
C VAL A 298 4.59 -5.88 9.77
N TYR A 299 4.38 -6.12 11.06
CA TYR A 299 5.23 -6.98 11.86
C TYR A 299 4.61 -8.38 11.99
N GLN A 300 5.43 -9.41 11.78
CA GLN A 300 5.09 -10.80 12.09
C GLN A 300 6.04 -11.33 13.17
N VAL A 301 5.46 -11.84 14.27
CA VAL A 301 6.20 -12.42 15.40
C VAL A 301 7.11 -13.56 14.93
N LYS A 302 6.61 -14.39 14.02
CA LYS A 302 7.37 -15.41 13.31
C LYS A 302 6.85 -15.48 11.89
N ALA A 303 7.62 -14.98 10.94
CA ALA A 303 7.22 -15.03 9.55
C ALA A 303 7.41 -16.45 9.01
N PRO A 304 6.41 -17.06 8.35
CA PRO A 304 6.52 -18.42 7.80
C PRO A 304 7.70 -18.59 6.84
N ALA A 305 8.07 -17.52 6.15
CA ALA A 305 9.12 -17.51 5.14
C ALA A 305 10.54 -17.54 5.72
N THR A 306 10.79 -16.77 6.78
CA THR A 306 12.13 -16.63 7.37
C THR A 306 12.30 -17.46 8.64
N ASP A 307 11.19 -17.92 9.24
CA ASP A 307 11.11 -18.48 10.59
C ASP A 307 11.61 -17.52 11.71
N LEU A 308 11.71 -16.23 11.40
CA LEU A 308 12.24 -15.17 12.26
C LEU A 308 11.19 -14.07 12.54
N PRO A 309 11.33 -13.32 13.65
CA PRO A 309 10.59 -12.07 13.84
C PRO A 309 10.94 -11.08 12.74
N THR A 310 9.95 -10.69 11.95
CA THR A 310 10.18 -10.00 10.68
C THR A 310 9.26 -8.78 10.53
N ILE A 311 9.82 -7.64 10.14
CA ILE A 311 9.07 -6.45 9.73
C ILE A 311 9.09 -6.39 8.22
N PHE A 312 7.90 -6.38 7.61
CA PHE A 312 7.69 -6.19 6.19
C PHE A 312 7.30 -4.74 5.90
N LEU A 313 7.83 -4.19 4.82
CA LEU A 313 7.39 -2.95 4.18
C LEU A 313 7.11 -3.29 2.71
N TYR A 314 5.89 -3.06 2.24
CA TYR A 314 5.49 -3.44 0.89
C TYR A 314 4.60 -2.40 0.21
N ASP A 315 4.59 -2.43 -1.12
CA ASP A 315 3.79 -1.53 -1.94
C ASP A 315 2.32 -1.97 -1.92
N CYS A 316 1.40 -1.03 -1.67
CA CYS A 316 -0.04 -1.26 -1.70
C CYS A 316 -0.62 -1.24 -3.12
N PHE A 317 0.15 -1.68 -4.11
CA PHE A 317 -0.22 -1.70 -5.52
C PHE A 317 0.05 -3.07 -6.13
N PRO A 318 -0.85 -3.60 -6.98
CA PRO A 318 -0.59 -4.82 -7.72
C PRO A 318 0.68 -4.70 -8.57
N GLY A 319 1.61 -5.64 -8.37
CA GLY A 319 2.91 -5.69 -9.04
C GLY A 319 3.98 -4.75 -8.49
N GLY A 320 3.66 -3.90 -7.51
CA GLY A 320 4.57 -2.87 -6.99
C GLY A 320 4.80 -1.70 -7.94
N VAL A 321 5.18 -0.55 -7.40
CA VAL A 321 5.44 0.69 -8.16
C VAL A 321 6.86 1.19 -7.96
N GLY A 322 7.72 0.41 -7.30
CA GLY A 322 9.11 0.75 -7.05
C GLY A 322 9.38 1.36 -5.67
N LEU A 323 8.36 1.46 -4.79
CA LEU A 323 8.50 2.11 -3.48
C LEU A 323 9.34 1.24 -2.55
N SER A 324 9.09 -0.07 -2.52
CA SER A 324 9.81 -1.04 -1.71
C SER A 324 11.26 -1.23 -2.15
N GLU A 325 11.52 -1.21 -3.46
CA GLU A 325 12.87 -1.25 -4.02
C GLU A 325 13.66 -0.01 -3.60
N LYS A 326 13.02 1.17 -3.66
CA LYS A 326 13.66 2.41 -3.18
C LYS A 326 13.86 2.40 -1.67
N ALA A 327 12.91 1.87 -0.91
CA ALA A 327 13.03 1.71 0.53
C ALA A 327 14.22 0.80 0.89
N TYR A 328 14.43 -0.27 0.12
CA TYR A 328 15.55 -1.20 0.30
C TYR A 328 16.93 -0.54 0.06
N GLU A 329 17.02 0.33 -0.95
CA GLU A 329 18.22 1.14 -1.19
C GLU A 329 18.48 2.11 -0.04
N MET A 330 17.44 2.75 0.48
CA MET A 330 17.51 3.78 1.53
C MET A 330 17.36 3.23 2.95
N GLN A 331 17.44 1.92 3.15
CA GLN A 331 17.06 1.30 4.42
C GLN A 331 17.81 1.84 5.65
N ASN A 332 19.10 2.16 5.51
CA ASN A 332 19.88 2.77 6.60
C ASN A 332 19.32 4.14 6.96
N LEU A 333 18.99 4.97 5.96
CA LEU A 333 18.39 6.28 6.17
C LEU A 333 17.03 6.17 6.86
N LEU A 334 16.18 5.21 6.45
CA LEU A 334 14.89 4.98 7.09
C LEU A 334 15.05 4.61 8.57
N LEU A 335 16.00 3.73 8.89
CA LEU A 335 16.27 3.30 10.26
C LEU A 335 16.87 4.42 11.12
N GLU A 336 17.80 5.21 10.57
CA GLU A 336 18.38 6.38 11.25
C GLU A 336 17.31 7.42 11.59
N HIS A 337 16.40 7.68 10.66
CA HIS A 337 15.34 8.65 10.88
C HIS A 337 14.25 8.11 11.81
N ALA A 338 13.93 6.81 11.77
CA ALA A 338 13.10 6.18 12.77
C ALA A 338 13.69 6.36 14.18
N LEU A 339 15.01 6.17 14.33
CA LEU A 339 15.70 6.40 15.60
C LEU A 339 15.64 7.87 16.03
N ARG A 340 15.84 8.83 15.11
CA ARG A 340 15.72 10.27 15.41
C ARG A 340 14.31 10.66 15.86
N VAL A 341 13.27 10.14 15.21
CA VAL A 341 11.87 10.37 15.63
C VAL A 341 11.62 9.83 17.04
N LEU A 342 12.14 8.63 17.34
CA LEU A 342 12.03 8.01 18.65
C LEU A 342 12.74 8.85 19.72
N GLU A 343 13.96 9.33 19.44
CA GLU A 343 14.78 10.12 20.37
C GLU A 343 14.29 11.56 20.57
N GLY A 344 13.73 12.18 19.53
CA GLY A 344 13.15 13.53 19.61
C GLY A 344 11.81 13.59 20.35
N CYS A 345 11.12 12.46 20.53
CA CYS A 345 9.82 12.45 21.19
C CYS A 345 9.94 12.42 22.72
N VAL A 346 9.28 13.36 23.40
CA VAL A 346 9.29 13.54 24.87
C VAL A 346 8.48 12.50 25.65
N CYS A 347 7.78 11.58 25.00
CA CYS A 347 6.97 10.58 25.71
C CYS A 347 7.83 9.55 26.45
N GLU A 348 7.38 9.07 27.61
CA GLU A 348 8.13 8.08 28.40
C GLU A 348 8.03 6.67 27.81
N SER A 349 6.81 6.18 27.58
CA SER A 349 6.56 4.79 27.15
C SER A 349 6.04 4.65 25.72
N GLY A 350 5.87 5.77 24.99
CA GLY A 350 5.35 5.81 23.62
C GLY A 350 4.05 6.60 23.48
N CYS A 351 3.84 7.18 22.31
CA CYS A 351 2.60 7.87 21.96
C CYS A 351 2.23 7.60 20.49
N PRO A 352 0.96 7.84 20.10
CA PRO A 352 0.53 7.67 18.71
C PRO A 352 1.41 8.42 17.70
N SER A 353 2.00 9.55 18.09
CA SER A 353 2.87 10.38 17.23
C SER A 353 4.29 9.83 17.00
N CYS A 354 4.70 8.75 17.68
CA CYS A 354 6.03 8.16 17.50
C CYS A 354 5.99 6.63 17.36
N THR A 355 6.16 5.89 18.45
CA THR A 355 6.22 4.44 18.52
C THR A 355 4.83 3.78 18.61
N GLY A 356 3.76 4.55 18.72
CA GLY A 356 2.42 4.05 18.96
C GLY A 356 1.99 4.11 20.43
N PRO A 357 0.70 3.87 20.72
CA PRO A 357 0.15 3.93 22.08
C PRO A 357 0.66 2.78 22.95
N VAL A 358 0.84 3.05 24.25
CA VAL A 358 1.36 2.08 25.24
C VAL A 358 0.54 0.80 25.30
N SER A 359 -0.77 0.86 25.02
CA SER A 359 -1.65 -0.31 24.96
C SER A 359 -1.27 -1.32 23.87
N GLN A 360 -0.55 -0.90 22.82
CA GLN A 360 -0.13 -1.75 21.72
C GLN A 360 1.33 -2.21 21.85
N ILE A 361 2.20 -1.36 22.41
CA ILE A 361 3.65 -1.61 22.46
C ILE A 361 4.18 -2.00 23.84
N GLY A 362 3.35 -1.93 24.87
CA GLY A 362 3.77 -2.14 26.26
C GLY A 362 4.61 -1.01 26.84
N ILE A 363 4.88 -1.06 28.14
CA ILE A 363 5.58 0.00 28.88
C ILE A 363 7.03 0.18 28.38
N ASN A 364 7.69 -0.92 28.01
CA ASN A 364 9.09 -0.95 27.61
C ASN A 364 9.31 -0.89 26.09
N GLY A 365 8.26 -0.91 25.28
CA GLY A 365 8.37 -1.03 23.82
C GLY A 365 9.25 0.07 23.20
N LYS A 366 9.10 1.31 23.65
CA LYS A 366 9.94 2.45 23.18
C LYS A 366 11.41 2.27 23.52
N ARG A 367 11.73 1.77 24.72
CA ARG A 367 13.11 1.56 25.16
C ARG A 367 13.80 0.49 24.32
N PHE A 368 13.16 -0.67 24.17
CA PHE A 368 13.74 -1.78 23.42
C PHE A 368 13.79 -1.50 21.92
N ALA A 369 12.81 -0.78 21.36
CA ALA A 369 12.89 -0.30 19.99
C ALA A 369 14.13 0.58 19.75
N ARG A 370 14.51 1.43 20.71
CA ARG A 370 15.75 2.23 20.62
C ARG A 370 17.01 1.37 20.58
N GLU A 371 17.08 0.35 21.43
CA GLU A 371 18.23 -0.57 21.49
C GLU A 371 18.36 -1.34 20.16
N ILE A 372 17.27 -1.94 19.69
CA ILE A 372 17.24 -2.68 18.42
C ILE A 372 17.60 -1.77 17.24
N LEU A 373 17.06 -0.55 17.17
CA LEU A 373 17.40 0.40 16.10
C LEU A 373 18.88 0.78 16.10
N LYS A 374 19.50 0.93 17.28
CA LYS A 374 20.94 1.22 17.37
C LYS A 374 21.78 0.04 16.88
N GLU A 375 21.35 -1.18 17.17
CA GLU A 375 22.03 -2.38 16.67
C GLU A 375 21.81 -2.60 15.16
N LEU A 376 20.65 -2.21 14.62
CA LEU A 376 20.42 -2.23 13.18
C LEU A 376 21.32 -1.24 12.41
N LEU A 377 21.80 -0.20 13.07
CA LEU A 377 22.63 0.87 12.49
C LEU A 377 24.12 0.75 12.80
N SER A 378 24.52 -0.14 13.71
CA SER A 378 25.92 -0.51 13.98
C SER A 378 26.43 -1.47 12.92
#